data_AF-A0A0E9MZC2-F1
#
_entry.id   AF-A0A0E9MZC2-F1
#
_cell.length_a   1.000
_cell.length_b   1.000
_cell.length_c   1.000
_cell.angle_alpha   90.00
_cell.angle_beta   90.00
_cell.angle_gamma   90.00
#
_symmetry.space_group_name_H-M   'P 1'
#
loop_
_entity.id
_entity.type
_entity.pdbx_description
1 polymer ?
#
loop_
_entity_poly.entity_id
_entity_poly.type
_entity_poly.pdbx_seq_one_letter_code
_entity_poly.pdbx_strand_id
1 'polypeptide(L)'
;MSLFEPPMGFIKKLLSRAAKDNTAIVQSSMRARYLEMTNPEFEQFLSGNLKGLTPDALGVIKEEIIRRNLDPGVFDSVLAQQQAEEPPFRVYDEEACPVDEDVRIWIERYFQVLLEIFGKENTLGRKVLVPRRSDFPIRYDGSERAAHETLSIVATQMEVPVEQITLDFFEDHLGAITEGSPGGLYWGKGEEGKFEISLVRRKLDDPEGMVAMLAHEIAHIKLLGENRIEENDELLTDLATIFFGLGVFSANAAFKAYYDYKYYGWSQAGYLTQMEWGYALALFAYIRGESQPFWANHLCDNVKADFIQGQNFIANNEEIILV
;
A
#
# COMPACT_ATOMS: atom_id res chain seq x y z
N MET A 1 -24.49 0.66 26.01
CA MET A 1 -24.28 -0.79 25.82
C MET A 1 -24.22 -1.01 24.31
N SER A 2 -23.04 -0.77 23.72
CA SER A 2 -22.86 -0.79 22.25
C SER A 2 -22.31 -2.15 21.85
N LEU A 3 -23.06 -2.84 20.98
CA LEU A 3 -22.76 -4.17 20.48
C LEU A 3 -21.69 -4.06 19.38
N PHE A 4 -20.69 -4.92 19.48
CA PHE A 4 -19.58 -5.11 18.55
C PHE A 4 -20.02 -5.15 17.08
N GLU A 5 -19.41 -4.31 16.22
CA GLU A 5 -19.48 -4.47 14.76
C GLU A 5 -18.28 -5.26 14.23
N PRO A 6 -18.47 -6.18 13.27
CA PRO A 6 -17.40 -7.04 12.75
C PRO A 6 -16.64 -6.38 11.57
N PRO A 7 -15.34 -6.69 11.38
CA PRO A 7 -14.47 -6.06 10.38
C PRO A 7 -14.78 -6.49 8.93
N MET A 8 -14.33 -5.72 7.92
CA MET A 8 -14.56 -5.87 6.46
C MET A 8 -14.44 -7.30 5.88
N GLY A 9 -13.64 -8.19 6.47
CA GLY A 9 -13.61 -9.61 6.11
C GLY A 9 -14.95 -10.34 6.33
N PHE A 10 -15.80 -9.81 7.20
CA PHE A 10 -17.16 -10.28 7.46
C PHE A 10 -18.10 -10.00 6.28
N ILE A 11 -17.87 -8.96 5.49
CA ILE A 11 -18.69 -8.61 4.31
C ILE A 11 -18.46 -9.61 3.18
N LYS A 12 -17.20 -9.92 2.84
CA LYS A 12 -16.87 -10.97 1.86
C LYS A 12 -17.41 -12.34 2.29
N LYS A 13 -17.46 -12.60 3.61
CA LYS A 13 -18.03 -13.81 4.22
C LYS A 13 -19.57 -13.79 4.31
N LEU A 14 -20.22 -12.63 4.44
CA LEU A 14 -21.68 -12.48 4.36
C LEU A 14 -22.16 -12.64 2.91
N LEU A 15 -21.45 -12.02 1.97
CA LEU A 15 -21.72 -12.09 0.53
C LEU A 15 -21.57 -13.51 -0.02
N SER A 16 -20.62 -14.30 0.51
CA SER A 16 -20.42 -15.71 0.12
C SER A 16 -21.26 -16.72 0.92
N ARG A 17 -21.71 -16.38 2.14
CA ARG A 17 -22.43 -17.31 3.04
C ARG A 17 -23.95 -17.08 3.11
N ALA A 18 -24.45 -15.94 2.62
CA ALA A 18 -25.88 -15.63 2.52
C ALA A 18 -26.59 -16.30 1.33
N ALA A 19 -26.03 -17.38 0.78
CA ALA A 19 -26.65 -18.19 -0.26
C ALA A 19 -27.80 -19.07 0.25
N LYS A 20 -28.29 -18.89 1.48
CA LYS A 20 -29.39 -19.74 1.97
C LYS A 20 -30.62 -19.11 2.61
N ASP A 21 -30.61 -17.93 3.21
CA ASP A 21 -31.89 -17.34 3.66
C ASP A 21 -31.77 -15.82 3.86
N ASN A 22 -32.64 -15.09 3.16
CA ASN A 22 -33.07 -13.70 3.42
C ASN A 22 -32.33 -12.52 2.70
N THR A 23 -32.51 -12.44 1.38
CA THR A 23 -32.10 -11.36 0.47
C THR A 23 -32.45 -9.94 0.97
N ALA A 24 -33.62 -9.76 1.59
CA ALA A 24 -34.10 -8.44 2.02
C ALA A 24 -33.27 -7.83 3.16
N ILE A 25 -32.75 -8.67 4.07
CA ILE A 25 -31.90 -8.23 5.18
C ILE A 25 -30.54 -7.77 4.63
N VAL A 26 -29.96 -8.55 3.69
CA VAL A 26 -28.67 -8.21 3.06
C VAL A 26 -28.77 -6.90 2.29
N GLN A 27 -29.82 -6.71 1.48
CA GLN A 27 -30.05 -5.47 0.75
C GLN A 27 -30.25 -4.28 1.69
N SER A 28 -30.98 -4.46 2.79
CA SER A 28 -31.23 -3.40 3.78
C SER A 28 -29.95 -3.00 4.53
N SER A 29 -29.11 -3.97 4.89
CA SER A 29 -27.78 -3.71 5.48
C SER A 29 -26.82 -3.03 4.50
N MET A 30 -26.83 -3.41 3.21
CA MET A 30 -26.05 -2.74 2.18
C MET A 30 -26.50 -1.29 1.98
N ARG A 31 -27.83 -1.06 1.86
CA ARG A 31 -28.39 0.29 1.72
C ARG A 31 -28.07 1.16 2.93
N ALA A 32 -28.23 0.65 4.15
CA ALA A 32 -27.89 1.40 5.36
C ALA A 32 -26.42 1.84 5.34
N ARG A 33 -25.51 0.93 4.95
CA ARG A 33 -24.08 1.23 4.84
C ARG A 33 -23.76 2.22 3.72
N TYR A 34 -24.37 2.08 2.56
CA TYR A 34 -24.14 3.02 1.46
C TYR A 34 -24.66 4.41 1.81
N LEU A 35 -25.79 4.53 2.51
CA LEU A 35 -26.30 5.82 2.98
C LEU A 35 -25.32 6.58 3.89
N GLU A 36 -24.44 5.86 4.58
CA GLU A 36 -23.41 6.44 5.45
C GLU A 36 -22.12 6.81 4.70
N MET A 37 -21.95 6.34 3.45
CA MET A 37 -20.80 6.66 2.60
C MET A 37 -20.97 8.00 1.88
N THR A 38 -19.90 8.75 1.75
CA THR A 38 -19.74 9.87 0.81
C THR A 38 -19.62 9.35 -0.63
N ASN A 39 -19.73 10.25 -1.63
CA ASN A 39 -19.61 9.84 -3.04
C ASN A 39 -18.21 9.27 -3.37
N PRO A 40 -17.09 9.88 -2.93
CA PRO A 40 -15.75 9.32 -3.18
C PRO A 40 -15.55 7.95 -2.54
N GLU A 41 -16.00 7.73 -1.29
CA GLU A 41 -15.90 6.41 -0.64
C GLU A 41 -16.69 5.33 -1.39
N PHE A 42 -17.85 5.72 -1.91
CA PHE A 42 -18.66 4.82 -2.72
C PHE A 42 -17.97 4.53 -4.07
N GLU A 43 -17.40 5.53 -4.75
CA GLU A 43 -16.63 5.33 -5.99
C GLU A 43 -15.39 4.46 -5.78
N GLN A 44 -14.64 4.67 -4.68
CA GLN A 44 -13.50 3.83 -4.28
C GLN A 44 -13.93 2.39 -3.97
N PHE A 45 -15.09 2.21 -3.35
CA PHE A 45 -15.67 0.87 -3.17
C PHE A 45 -15.97 0.21 -4.52
N LEU A 46 -16.45 0.97 -5.51
CA LEU A 46 -16.76 0.48 -6.85
C LEU A 46 -15.52 0.17 -7.70
N SER A 47 -14.41 0.87 -7.45
CA SER A 47 -13.12 0.61 -8.10
C SER A 47 -12.35 -0.58 -7.49
N GLY A 48 -12.76 -1.08 -6.33
CA GLY A 48 -12.20 -2.28 -5.71
C GLY A 48 -12.61 -3.57 -6.42
N ASN A 49 -12.10 -4.73 -5.97
CA ASN A 49 -12.49 -6.03 -6.53
C ASN A 49 -13.89 -6.44 -6.03
N LEU A 50 -14.89 -6.21 -6.87
CA LEU A 50 -16.29 -6.55 -6.63
C LEU A 50 -16.72 -7.84 -7.32
N LYS A 51 -15.80 -8.68 -7.79
CA LYS A 51 -16.15 -9.90 -8.51
C LYS A 51 -16.88 -10.91 -7.61
N GLY A 52 -17.91 -11.55 -8.17
CA GLY A 52 -18.71 -12.58 -7.48
C GLY A 52 -19.90 -12.01 -6.70
N LEU A 53 -20.33 -10.78 -7.01
CA LEU A 53 -21.55 -10.21 -6.42
C LEU A 53 -22.80 -10.86 -7.00
N THR A 54 -23.83 -10.98 -6.15
CA THR A 54 -25.13 -11.49 -6.59
C THR A 54 -25.87 -10.44 -7.43
N PRO A 55 -26.83 -10.85 -8.30
CA PRO A 55 -27.66 -9.91 -9.05
C PRO A 55 -28.37 -8.88 -8.17
N ASP A 56 -28.79 -9.29 -6.97
CA ASP A 56 -29.44 -8.44 -5.98
C ASP A 56 -28.49 -7.37 -5.41
N ALA A 57 -27.23 -7.73 -5.15
CA ALA A 57 -26.21 -6.80 -4.69
C ALA A 57 -25.83 -5.78 -5.80
N LEU A 58 -25.72 -6.25 -7.04
CA LEU A 58 -25.52 -5.39 -8.22
C LEU A 58 -26.71 -4.43 -8.42
N GLY A 59 -27.93 -4.88 -8.15
CA GLY A 59 -29.13 -4.05 -8.18
C GLY A 59 -29.08 -2.90 -7.17
N VAL A 60 -28.67 -3.17 -5.94
CA VAL A 60 -28.51 -2.13 -4.90
C VAL A 60 -27.43 -1.11 -5.29
N ILE A 61 -26.29 -1.58 -5.82
CA ILE A 61 -25.21 -0.70 -6.32
C ILE A 61 -25.72 0.21 -7.44
N LYS A 62 -26.43 -0.36 -8.43
CA LYS A 62 -26.99 0.39 -9.55
C LYS A 62 -27.96 1.49 -9.08
N GLU A 63 -28.85 1.15 -8.15
CA GLU A 63 -29.80 2.11 -7.57
C GLU A 63 -29.07 3.25 -6.84
N GLU A 64 -27.99 2.94 -6.12
CA GLU A 64 -27.24 3.92 -5.36
C GLU A 64 -26.41 4.87 -6.26
N ILE A 65 -25.82 4.35 -7.34
CA ILE A 65 -25.17 5.16 -8.40
C ILE A 65 -26.16 6.17 -9.00
N ILE A 66 -27.37 5.71 -9.33
CA ILE A 66 -28.44 6.58 -9.88
C ILE A 66 -28.87 7.62 -8.84
N ARG A 67 -29.09 7.21 -7.58
CA ARG A 67 -29.50 8.10 -6.49
C ARG A 67 -28.49 9.22 -6.26
N ARG A 68 -27.19 8.92 -6.38
CA ARG A 68 -26.08 9.85 -6.17
C ARG A 68 -25.72 10.67 -7.40
N ASN A 69 -26.38 10.42 -8.54
CA ASN A 69 -26.12 11.06 -9.82
C ASN A 69 -24.64 10.93 -10.25
N LEU A 70 -24.05 9.74 -10.02
CA LEU A 70 -22.69 9.41 -10.45
C LEU A 70 -22.68 9.02 -11.93
N ASP A 71 -21.49 9.04 -12.55
CA ASP A 71 -21.33 8.66 -13.95
C ASP A 71 -21.85 7.23 -14.19
N PRO A 72 -22.82 7.02 -15.10
CA PRO A 72 -23.32 5.70 -15.46
C PRO A 72 -22.22 4.71 -15.89
N GLY A 73 -21.11 5.20 -16.45
CA GLY A 73 -19.96 4.38 -16.87
C GLY A 73 -19.27 3.66 -15.70
N VAL A 74 -19.41 4.15 -14.46
CA VAL A 74 -18.90 3.49 -13.26
C VAL A 74 -19.58 2.13 -13.06
N PHE A 75 -20.88 2.02 -13.37
CA PHE A 75 -21.57 0.74 -13.27
C PHE A 75 -21.12 -0.26 -14.33
N ASP A 76 -20.73 0.22 -15.51
CA ASP A 76 -20.20 -0.64 -16.57
C ASP A 76 -18.85 -1.26 -16.16
N SER A 77 -18.00 -0.51 -15.45
CA SER A 77 -16.77 -1.03 -14.84
C SER A 77 -17.04 -2.14 -13.82
N VAL A 78 -18.08 -2.00 -12.99
CA VAL A 78 -18.49 -3.05 -12.02
C VAL A 78 -19.00 -4.30 -12.74
N LEU A 79 -19.73 -4.15 -13.84
CA LEU A 79 -20.20 -5.27 -14.66
C LEU A 79 -19.04 -5.98 -15.37
N ALA A 80 -18.06 -5.24 -15.87
CA ALA A 80 -16.85 -5.81 -16.49
C ALA A 80 -16.07 -6.69 -15.49
N GLN A 81 -16.00 -6.30 -14.21
CA GLN A 81 -15.37 -7.12 -13.17
C GLN A 81 -16.09 -8.46 -12.92
N GLN A 82 -17.41 -8.54 -13.14
CA GLN A 82 -18.14 -9.82 -13.00
C GLN A 82 -17.84 -10.80 -14.15
N GLN A 83 -17.43 -10.27 -15.29
CA GLN A 83 -17.16 -11.05 -16.52
C GLN A 83 -15.69 -11.38 -16.68
N ALA A 84 -14.79 -10.70 -15.94
CA ALA A 84 -13.38 -11.04 -15.92
C ALA A 84 -13.20 -12.51 -15.52
N GLU A 85 -12.40 -13.28 -16.25
CA GLU A 85 -12.06 -14.66 -15.86
C GLU A 85 -11.26 -14.63 -14.55
N GLU A 86 -11.44 -15.64 -13.67
CA GLU A 86 -10.51 -15.75 -12.53
C GLU A 86 -9.16 -16.10 -13.12
N PRO A 87 -8.08 -15.38 -12.75
CA PRO A 87 -6.77 -15.77 -13.23
C PRO A 87 -6.57 -17.24 -12.84
N PRO A 88 -6.05 -18.07 -13.75
CA PRO A 88 -5.83 -19.47 -13.46
C PRO A 88 -5.02 -19.60 -12.16
N PHE A 89 -5.31 -20.62 -11.36
CA PHE A 89 -4.52 -20.92 -10.18
C PHE A 89 -3.05 -21.05 -10.61
N ARG A 90 -2.22 -20.07 -10.24
CA ARG A 90 -0.80 -20.05 -10.58
C ARG A 90 -0.14 -21.17 -9.80
N VAL A 91 0.25 -22.23 -10.50
CA VAL A 91 1.15 -23.25 -9.93
C VAL A 91 2.47 -22.52 -9.64
N TYR A 92 2.94 -22.60 -8.40
CA TYR A 92 4.22 -22.02 -8.03
C TYR A 92 5.33 -22.64 -8.89
N ASP A 93 6.05 -21.77 -9.61
CA ASP A 93 7.18 -22.12 -10.46
C ASP A 93 8.34 -21.21 -10.06
N GLU A 94 9.35 -21.80 -9.42
CA GLU A 94 10.52 -21.10 -8.86
C GLU A 94 11.36 -20.40 -9.95
N GLU A 95 11.23 -20.83 -11.21
CA GLU A 95 11.95 -20.25 -12.34
C GLU A 95 11.14 -19.17 -13.07
N ALA A 96 9.82 -19.10 -12.84
CA ALA A 96 8.95 -18.08 -13.41
C ALA A 96 9.09 -16.73 -12.67
N CYS A 97 8.77 -15.65 -13.37
CA CYS A 97 8.59 -14.34 -12.74
C CYS A 97 7.58 -14.46 -11.59
N PRO A 98 7.80 -13.82 -10.42
CA PRO A 98 6.80 -13.83 -9.34
C PRO A 98 5.55 -13.01 -9.70
N VAL A 99 5.62 -12.08 -10.65
CA VAL A 99 4.47 -11.29 -11.11
C VAL A 99 4.08 -11.65 -12.55
N ASP A 100 2.89 -11.24 -12.97
CA ASP A 100 2.46 -11.38 -14.36
C ASP A 100 3.21 -10.40 -15.27
N GLU A 101 3.27 -10.69 -16.57
CA GLU A 101 4.09 -9.93 -17.52
C GLU A 101 3.72 -8.44 -17.57
N ASP A 102 2.42 -8.11 -17.57
CA ASP A 102 1.96 -6.71 -17.57
C ASP A 102 2.41 -5.96 -16.30
N VAL A 103 2.36 -6.63 -15.15
CA VAL A 103 2.79 -6.07 -13.86
C VAL A 103 4.31 -5.89 -13.84
N ARG A 104 5.07 -6.87 -14.35
CA ARG A 104 6.52 -6.79 -14.51
C ARG A 104 6.91 -5.55 -15.31
N ILE A 105 6.35 -5.42 -16.51
CA ILE A 105 6.63 -4.30 -17.43
C ILE A 105 6.24 -2.97 -16.78
N TRP A 106 5.13 -2.93 -16.05
CA TRP A 106 4.69 -1.74 -15.32
C TRP A 106 5.69 -1.34 -14.22
N ILE A 107 6.13 -2.27 -13.36
CA ILE A 107 7.14 -2.01 -12.32
C ILE A 107 8.43 -1.50 -12.97
N GLU A 108 8.93 -2.19 -13.99
CA GLU A 108 10.20 -1.82 -14.64
C GLU A 108 10.14 -0.40 -15.26
N ARG A 109 9.01 -0.03 -15.90
CA ARG A 109 8.81 1.33 -16.42
C ARG A 109 8.76 2.38 -15.32
N TYR A 110 8.09 2.10 -14.20
CA TYR A 110 8.07 3.01 -13.06
C TYR A 110 9.47 3.16 -12.45
N PHE A 111 10.28 2.11 -12.44
CA PHE A 111 11.68 2.20 -12.05
C PHE A 111 12.50 3.08 -12.99
N GLN A 112 12.29 3.01 -14.32
CA GLN A 112 12.93 3.94 -15.26
C GLN A 112 12.56 5.40 -14.93
N VAL A 113 11.28 5.68 -14.71
CA VAL A 113 10.80 7.01 -14.30
C VAL A 113 11.46 7.46 -12.99
N LEU A 114 11.51 6.60 -11.96
CA LEU A 114 12.15 6.93 -10.69
C LEU A 114 13.67 7.14 -10.81
N LEU A 115 14.35 6.40 -11.71
CA LEU A 115 15.76 6.61 -12.02
C LEU A 115 16.00 7.96 -12.71
N GLU A 116 15.08 8.41 -13.56
CA GLU A 116 15.13 9.75 -14.17
C GLU A 116 14.85 10.85 -13.14
N ILE A 117 13.82 10.66 -12.31
CA ILE A 117 13.39 11.62 -11.29
C ILE A 117 14.45 11.80 -10.20
N PHE A 118 15.02 10.71 -9.67
CA PHE A 118 15.93 10.77 -8.50
C PHE A 118 17.41 10.62 -8.87
N GLY A 119 17.72 10.21 -10.09
CA GLY A 119 19.07 10.04 -10.60
C GLY A 119 19.68 8.67 -10.26
N LYS A 120 20.15 7.96 -11.29
CA LYS A 120 20.74 6.61 -11.17
C LYS A 120 21.89 6.53 -10.15
N GLU A 121 22.84 7.47 -10.18
CA GLU A 121 23.99 7.46 -9.26
C GLU A 121 23.56 7.56 -7.78
N ASN A 122 22.54 8.37 -7.49
CA ASN A 122 21.98 8.45 -6.14
C ASN A 122 21.39 7.11 -5.72
N THR A 123 20.64 6.46 -6.60
CA THR A 123 20.04 5.13 -6.39
C THR A 123 21.10 4.06 -6.13
N LEU A 124 22.23 4.09 -6.84
CA LEU A 124 23.34 3.15 -6.66
C LEU A 124 24.08 3.36 -5.34
N GLY A 125 24.33 4.62 -4.98
CA GLY A 125 25.11 4.97 -3.78
C GLY A 125 24.34 4.96 -2.47
N ARG A 126 23.00 5.03 -2.51
CA ARG A 126 22.20 5.16 -1.29
C ARG A 126 22.28 3.91 -0.43
N LYS A 127 22.45 4.11 0.88
CA LYS A 127 22.36 3.03 1.87
C LYS A 127 20.91 2.56 2.01
N VAL A 128 20.70 1.25 2.00
CA VAL A 128 19.42 0.65 2.43
C VAL A 128 19.43 0.55 3.95
N LEU A 129 18.48 1.22 4.60
CA LEU A 129 18.29 1.15 6.04
C LEU A 129 17.61 -0.16 6.43
N VAL A 130 18.00 -0.69 7.58
CA VAL A 130 17.47 -1.96 8.13
C VAL A 130 17.04 -1.77 9.59
N PRO A 131 16.17 -2.64 10.16
CA PRO A 131 15.70 -2.55 11.54
C PRO A 131 16.81 -2.93 12.55
N ARG A 132 17.88 -2.13 12.59
CA ARG A 132 19.03 -2.27 13.48
C ARG A 132 19.28 -0.97 14.22
N ARG A 133 19.83 -1.07 15.44
CA ARG A 133 20.23 0.10 16.24
C ARG A 133 21.26 1.00 15.56
N SER A 134 22.04 0.49 14.61
CA SER A 134 22.97 1.29 13.82
C SER A 134 22.27 2.30 12.92
N ASP A 135 21.05 1.98 12.50
CA ASP A 135 20.28 2.75 11.53
C ASP A 135 19.15 3.51 12.23
N PHE A 136 18.56 2.88 13.26
CA PHE A 136 17.55 3.46 14.14
C PHE A 136 18.01 3.37 15.60
N PRO A 137 18.89 4.28 16.07
CA PRO A 137 19.37 4.33 17.44
C PRO A 137 18.31 4.89 18.42
N ILE A 138 17.05 4.49 18.23
CA ILE A 138 15.88 4.98 18.96
C ILE A 138 15.45 3.94 19.98
N ARG A 139 15.00 4.41 21.14
CA ARG A 139 14.26 3.57 22.08
C ARG A 139 12.78 3.71 21.80
N TYR A 140 12.22 2.76 21.06
CA TYR A 140 10.78 2.69 20.84
C TYR A 140 10.06 2.31 22.13
N ASP A 141 9.28 3.26 22.65
CA ASP A 141 8.55 3.17 23.91
C ASP A 141 7.08 3.59 23.79
N GLY A 142 6.56 3.68 22.55
CA GLY A 142 5.20 4.13 22.25
C GLY A 142 5.00 5.65 22.35
N SER A 143 6.07 6.43 22.58
CA SER A 143 5.96 7.89 22.72
C SER A 143 6.02 8.63 21.38
N GLU A 144 5.39 9.81 21.33
CA GLU A 144 5.53 10.76 20.23
C GLU A 144 6.99 11.20 20.02
N ARG A 145 7.81 11.23 21.09
CA ARG A 145 9.24 11.50 20.97
C ARG A 145 9.93 10.47 20.06
N ALA A 146 9.64 9.18 20.24
CA ALA A 146 10.18 8.14 19.38
C ALA A 146 9.73 8.33 17.91
N ALA A 147 8.50 8.81 17.69
CA ALA A 147 8.00 9.14 16.35
C ALA A 147 8.74 10.34 15.72
N HIS A 148 8.98 11.42 16.47
CA HIS A 148 9.77 12.56 15.97
C HIS A 148 11.24 12.18 15.70
N GLU A 149 11.85 11.35 16.55
CA GLU A 149 13.19 10.81 16.30
C GLU A 149 13.20 9.95 15.02
N THR A 150 12.14 9.15 14.80
CA THR A 150 11.97 8.34 13.59
C THR A 150 11.81 9.20 12.35
N LEU A 151 10.95 10.23 12.42
CA LEU A 151 10.78 11.23 11.36
C LEU A 151 12.10 11.85 10.98
N SER A 152 12.93 12.25 11.95
CA SER A 152 14.23 12.85 11.67
C SER A 152 15.15 11.92 10.86
N ILE A 153 15.17 10.62 11.18
CA ILE A 153 15.96 9.62 10.44
C ILE A 153 15.41 9.43 9.03
N VAL A 154 14.08 9.24 8.90
CA VAL A 154 13.43 9.01 7.60
C VAL A 154 13.56 10.23 6.70
N ALA A 155 13.27 11.43 7.21
CA ALA A 155 13.41 12.67 6.46
C ALA A 155 14.85 12.92 6.01
N THR A 156 15.83 12.65 6.87
CA THR A 156 17.26 12.72 6.49
C THR A 156 17.60 11.73 5.38
N GLN A 157 17.15 10.48 5.49
CA GLN A 157 17.36 9.44 4.47
C GLN A 157 16.71 9.81 3.13
N MET A 158 15.58 10.51 3.18
CA MET A 158 14.83 10.98 2.02
C MET A 158 15.23 12.37 1.53
N GLU A 159 16.25 12.98 2.14
CA GLU A 159 16.76 14.31 1.78
C GLU A 159 15.68 15.40 1.85
N VAL A 160 14.79 15.31 2.84
CA VAL A 160 13.84 16.37 3.19
C VAL A 160 14.27 16.99 4.52
N PRO A 161 14.52 18.31 4.60
CA PRO A 161 14.85 18.95 5.86
C PRO A 161 13.70 18.80 6.86
N VAL A 162 13.97 18.19 8.02
CA VAL A 162 12.93 17.85 9.00
C VAL A 162 12.19 19.09 9.54
N GLU A 163 12.84 20.25 9.55
CA GLU A 163 12.25 21.54 9.92
C GLU A 163 11.16 22.02 8.96
N GLN A 164 11.09 21.44 7.75
CA GLN A 164 10.01 21.68 6.79
C GLN A 164 8.82 20.75 7.01
N ILE A 165 8.87 19.84 7.99
CA ILE A 165 7.81 18.87 8.24
C ILE A 165 7.22 19.11 9.64
N THR A 166 5.90 19.26 9.70
CA THR A 166 5.12 19.18 10.94
C THR A 166 4.54 17.78 11.06
N LEU A 167 4.66 17.17 12.24
CA LEU A 167 4.13 15.85 12.53
C LEU A 167 3.09 15.92 13.63
N ASP A 168 1.86 15.51 13.30
CA ASP A 168 0.72 15.49 14.20
C ASP A 168 0.19 14.06 14.43
N PHE A 169 -0.62 13.89 15.48
CA PHE A 169 -1.16 12.58 15.86
C PHE A 169 -2.68 12.63 16.06
N PHE A 170 -3.36 11.59 15.58
CA PHE A 170 -4.82 11.44 15.74
C PHE A 170 -5.19 10.06 16.29
N GLU A 171 -6.38 9.99 16.90
CA GLU A 171 -6.94 8.74 17.44
C GLU A 171 -7.55 7.87 16.33
N ASP A 172 -7.52 6.55 16.50
CA ASP A 172 -7.92 5.54 15.50
C ASP A 172 -9.37 5.73 14.96
N HIS A 173 -10.23 6.36 15.76
CA HIS A 173 -11.63 6.66 15.39
C HIS A 173 -11.76 7.74 14.30
N LEU A 174 -10.71 8.52 14.03
CA LEU A 174 -10.65 9.53 12.97
C LEU A 174 -10.09 8.98 11.65
N GLY A 175 -9.39 7.83 11.67
CA GLY A 175 -8.79 7.23 10.47
C GLY A 175 -9.79 6.65 9.47
N ALA A 176 -11.07 6.58 9.85
CA ALA A 176 -12.18 6.19 8.97
C ALA A 176 -12.74 7.35 8.14
N ILE A 177 -12.18 8.57 8.26
CA ILE A 177 -12.73 9.80 7.67
C ILE A 177 -11.89 10.29 6.47
N THR A 178 -10.74 9.67 6.19
CA THR A 178 -9.77 10.20 5.22
C THR A 178 -9.32 9.12 4.23
N GLU A 179 -9.39 9.47 2.94
CA GLU A 179 -9.11 8.62 1.78
C GLU A 179 -7.71 7.96 1.84
N GLY A 180 -7.61 6.68 1.43
CA GLY A 180 -6.38 6.09 0.91
C GLY A 180 -5.40 5.40 1.88
N SER A 181 -4.97 6.03 2.97
CA SER A 181 -3.88 5.49 3.81
C SER A 181 -4.37 5.19 5.24
N PRO A 182 -4.48 3.90 5.67
CA PRO A 182 -5.17 3.54 6.92
C PRO A 182 -4.41 3.90 8.22
N GLY A 183 -3.48 4.87 8.18
CA GLY A 183 -2.89 5.42 9.39
C GLY A 183 -1.93 6.60 9.24
N GLY A 184 -1.68 7.11 8.03
CA GLY A 184 -0.78 8.23 7.74
C GLY A 184 -1.44 9.18 6.75
N LEU A 185 -1.18 10.49 6.83
CA LEU A 185 -1.74 11.47 5.89
C LEU A 185 -0.74 12.58 5.61
N TYR A 186 -0.54 12.87 4.33
CA TYR A 186 0.13 14.07 3.82
C TYR A 186 -0.89 15.12 3.37
N TRP A 187 -0.79 16.34 3.89
CA TRP A 187 -1.76 17.43 3.62
C TRP A 187 -1.24 18.52 2.67
N GLY A 188 -0.03 18.35 2.11
CA GLY A 188 0.64 19.46 1.44
C GLY A 188 1.26 20.43 2.43
N LYS A 189 1.47 21.68 1.99
CA LYS A 189 2.00 22.75 2.84
C LYS A 189 0.88 23.45 3.60
N GLY A 190 0.99 23.49 4.93
CA GLY A 190 0.12 24.25 5.82
C GLY A 190 0.34 25.76 5.77
N GLU A 191 -0.37 26.50 6.63
CA GLU A 191 -0.32 27.97 6.68
C GLU A 191 1.08 28.53 6.97
N GLU A 192 1.92 27.77 7.68
CA GLU A 192 3.31 28.13 7.97
C GLU A 192 4.30 27.77 6.83
N GLY A 193 3.81 27.21 5.72
CA GLY A 193 4.63 26.79 4.59
C GLY A 193 5.41 25.48 4.78
N LYS A 194 5.15 24.75 5.88
CA LYS A 194 5.69 23.41 6.18
C LYS A 194 4.77 22.32 5.67
N PHE A 195 5.35 21.19 5.26
CA PHE A 195 4.61 19.98 4.93
C PHE A 195 3.98 19.38 6.18
N GLU A 196 2.70 19.10 6.14
CA GLU A 196 1.98 18.52 7.28
C GLU A 196 1.79 17.02 7.07
N ILE A 197 2.27 16.24 8.04
CA ILE A 197 2.11 14.79 8.11
C ILE A 197 1.36 14.44 9.39
N SER A 198 0.36 13.58 9.32
CA SER A 198 -0.36 13.08 10.49
C SER A 198 -0.23 11.56 10.61
N LEU A 199 -0.04 11.05 11.83
CA LEU A 199 0.00 9.61 12.13
C LEU A 199 -1.10 9.19 13.10
N VAL A 200 -1.67 8.02 12.89
CA VAL A 200 -2.57 7.41 13.87
C VAL A 200 -1.78 6.91 15.09
N ARG A 201 -2.26 7.21 16.30
CA ARG A 201 -1.52 6.90 17.55
C ARG A 201 -1.14 5.43 17.72
N ARG A 202 -1.95 4.49 17.24
CA ARG A 202 -1.61 3.05 17.32
C ARG A 202 -0.31 2.68 16.57
N LYS A 203 0.16 3.53 15.64
CA LYS A 203 1.43 3.33 14.95
C LYS A 203 2.65 3.58 15.84
N LEU A 204 2.49 4.29 16.96
CA LEU A 204 3.57 4.51 17.92
C LEU A 204 4.05 3.19 18.55
N ASP A 205 3.16 2.19 18.65
CA ASP A 205 3.48 0.84 19.13
C ASP A 205 4.02 -0.09 18.03
N ASP A 206 4.12 0.41 16.79
CA ASP A 206 4.60 -0.32 15.62
C ASP A 206 5.78 0.40 14.94
N PRO A 207 7.02 0.22 15.43
CA PRO A 207 8.20 0.90 14.90
C PRO A 207 8.41 0.71 13.40
N GLU A 208 8.29 -0.52 12.91
CA GLU A 208 8.51 -0.83 11.50
C GLU A 208 7.39 -0.28 10.62
N GLY A 209 6.14 -0.38 11.06
CA GLY A 209 5.01 0.22 10.36
C GLY A 209 5.03 1.74 10.38
N MET A 210 5.59 2.36 11.42
CA MET A 210 5.79 3.81 11.51
C MET A 210 6.86 4.29 10.53
N VAL A 211 8.00 3.57 10.42
CA VAL A 211 9.03 3.88 9.42
C VAL A 211 8.46 3.79 8.00
N ALA A 212 7.74 2.71 7.68
CA ALA A 212 7.12 2.52 6.37
C ALA A 212 6.15 3.65 6.02
N MET A 213 5.30 4.03 6.98
CA MET A 213 4.32 5.08 6.80
C MET A 213 4.96 6.45 6.61
N LEU A 214 5.90 6.83 7.48
CA LEU A 214 6.64 8.08 7.31
C LEU A 214 7.39 8.13 5.98
N ALA A 215 7.95 6.99 5.53
CA ALA A 215 8.61 6.91 4.24
C ALA A 215 7.65 7.16 3.08
N HIS A 216 6.44 6.58 3.14
CA HIS A 216 5.40 6.80 2.16
C HIS A 216 4.94 8.27 2.14
N GLU A 217 4.61 8.86 3.29
CA GLU A 217 4.16 10.26 3.35
C GLU A 217 5.26 11.25 2.91
N ILE A 218 6.53 10.96 3.21
CA ILE A 218 7.65 11.79 2.72
C ILE A 218 7.91 11.55 1.22
N ALA A 219 7.59 10.38 0.67
CA ALA A 219 7.66 10.15 -0.77
C ALA A 219 6.66 11.05 -1.53
N HIS A 220 5.48 11.31 -0.96
CA HIS A 220 4.57 12.33 -1.49
C HIS A 220 5.22 13.73 -1.52
N ILE A 221 6.00 14.10 -0.51
CA ILE A 221 6.78 15.35 -0.54
C ILE A 221 7.79 15.32 -1.69
N LYS A 222 8.53 14.22 -1.87
CA LYS A 222 9.54 14.09 -2.93
C LYS A 222 8.95 14.13 -4.33
N LEU A 223 7.76 13.58 -4.52
CA LEU A 223 7.09 13.50 -5.81
C LEU A 223 6.24 14.73 -6.10
N LEU A 224 5.29 15.05 -5.23
CA LEU A 224 4.34 16.16 -5.39
C LEU A 224 4.86 17.47 -4.78
N GLY A 225 5.34 17.42 -3.53
CA GLY A 225 5.80 18.62 -2.81
C GLY A 225 6.98 19.33 -3.48
N GLU A 226 7.84 18.58 -4.16
CA GLU A 226 8.96 19.08 -4.98
C GLU A 226 8.60 19.27 -6.46
N ASN A 227 7.33 19.06 -6.85
CA ASN A 227 6.82 19.19 -8.23
C ASN A 227 7.57 18.32 -9.25
N ARG A 228 7.88 17.07 -8.89
CA ARG A 228 8.50 16.10 -9.80
C ARG A 228 7.47 15.33 -10.62
N ILE A 229 6.24 15.23 -10.11
CA ILE A 229 5.06 14.74 -10.83
C ILE A 229 3.90 15.73 -10.64
N GLU A 230 2.93 15.70 -11.56
CA GLU A 230 1.78 16.61 -11.54
C GLU A 230 0.60 16.06 -10.74
N GLU A 231 0.34 14.76 -10.85
CA GLU A 231 -0.79 14.08 -10.23
C GLU A 231 -0.31 13.07 -9.19
N ASN A 232 -1.13 12.85 -8.16
CA ASN A 232 -0.82 11.88 -7.12
C ASN A 232 -0.84 10.45 -7.69
N ASP A 233 0.23 9.70 -7.46
CA ASP A 233 0.34 8.29 -7.83
C ASP A 233 0.89 7.49 -6.64
N GLU A 234 -0.04 6.89 -5.89
CA GLU A 234 0.26 6.13 -4.67
C GLU A 234 1.15 4.91 -4.91
N LEU A 235 1.03 4.27 -6.09
CA LEU A 235 1.88 3.14 -6.47
C LEU A 235 3.31 3.61 -6.73
N LEU A 236 3.47 4.74 -7.42
CA LEU A 236 4.78 5.37 -7.61
C LEU A 236 5.38 5.83 -6.27
N THR A 237 4.55 6.35 -5.36
CA THR A 237 4.94 6.74 -3.99
C THR A 237 5.47 5.54 -3.20
N ASP A 238 4.79 4.39 -3.25
CA ASP A 238 5.27 3.15 -2.63
C ASP A 238 6.64 2.73 -3.21
N LEU A 239 6.78 2.69 -4.54
CA LEU A 239 8.04 2.33 -5.20
C LEU A 239 9.17 3.32 -4.91
N ALA A 240 8.87 4.61 -4.76
CA ALA A 240 9.86 5.63 -4.42
C ALA A 240 10.55 5.31 -3.08
N THR A 241 9.87 4.69 -2.12
CA THR A 241 10.48 4.31 -0.83
C THR A 241 11.66 3.33 -1.01
N ILE A 242 11.65 2.50 -2.06
CA ILE A 242 12.76 1.60 -2.41
C ILE A 242 14.00 2.41 -2.81
N PHE A 243 13.81 3.41 -3.65
CA PHE A 243 14.89 4.30 -4.14
C PHE A 243 15.53 5.11 -3.02
N PHE A 244 14.77 5.37 -1.96
CA PHE A 244 15.26 5.99 -0.73
C PHE A 244 15.80 4.98 0.30
N GLY A 245 15.97 3.71 -0.06
CA GLY A 245 16.57 2.71 0.81
C GLY A 245 15.69 2.32 2.01
N LEU A 246 14.38 2.53 1.92
CA LEU A 246 13.40 2.23 2.96
C LEU A 246 12.46 1.08 2.59
N GLY A 247 12.62 0.50 1.39
CA GLY A 247 11.76 -0.56 0.85
C GLY A 247 11.62 -1.81 1.71
N VAL A 248 12.60 -2.15 2.57
CA VAL A 248 12.48 -3.26 3.53
C VAL A 248 11.31 -3.02 4.49
N PHE A 249 11.19 -1.80 5.02
CA PHE A 249 10.12 -1.44 5.95
C PHE A 249 8.78 -1.41 5.24
N SER A 250 8.72 -0.79 4.06
CA SER A 250 7.50 -0.68 3.26
C SER A 250 6.94 -2.06 2.89
N ALA A 251 7.79 -2.97 2.39
CA ALA A 251 7.38 -4.32 2.03
C ALA A 251 6.92 -5.14 3.24
N ASN A 252 7.64 -5.08 4.36
CA ASN A 252 7.27 -5.78 5.58
C ASN A 252 5.98 -5.23 6.22
N ALA A 253 5.76 -3.92 6.16
CA ALA A 253 4.57 -3.27 6.69
C ALA A 253 3.34 -3.51 5.81
N ALA A 254 3.51 -3.53 4.48
CA ALA A 254 2.45 -3.89 3.54
C ALA A 254 1.98 -5.34 3.75
N PHE A 255 2.87 -6.19 4.27
CA PHE A 255 2.61 -7.59 4.54
C PHE A 255 2.73 -7.95 6.02
N LYS A 256 1.86 -7.39 6.85
CA LYS A 256 1.66 -7.90 8.22
C LYS A 256 0.51 -8.90 8.27
N ALA A 257 0.87 -10.17 8.42
CA ALA A 257 -0.07 -11.20 8.82
C ALA A 257 -0.57 -10.88 10.24
N TYR A 258 -1.88 -10.66 10.41
CA TYR A 258 -2.46 -10.73 11.74
C TYR A 258 -2.51 -12.21 12.15
N TYR A 259 -1.66 -12.62 13.10
CA TYR A 259 -1.88 -13.81 13.91
C TYR A 259 -2.72 -13.41 15.12
N ASP A 260 -4.04 -13.56 15.02
CA ASP A 260 -4.90 -13.65 16.19
C ASP A 260 -5.44 -15.10 16.27
N TYR A 261 -5.48 -15.67 17.48
CA TYR A 261 -5.69 -17.10 17.75
C TYR A 261 -7.02 -17.70 17.24
N LYS A 262 -7.82 -16.91 16.51
CA LYS A 262 -9.10 -17.29 15.90
C LYS A 262 -9.26 -16.89 14.43
N TYR A 263 -8.31 -16.19 13.81
CA TYR A 263 -8.49 -15.64 12.46
C TYR A 263 -7.17 -15.55 11.68
N TYR A 264 -7.13 -16.14 10.48
CA TYR A 264 -6.11 -15.85 9.47
C TYR A 264 -6.61 -14.69 8.58
N GLY A 265 -5.85 -13.60 8.49
CA GLY A 265 -6.17 -12.47 7.62
C GLY A 265 -4.94 -11.63 7.27
N TRP A 266 -4.95 -11.06 6.06
CA TRP A 266 -3.94 -10.14 5.56
C TRP A 266 -4.47 -8.70 5.73
N SER A 267 -3.68 -7.79 6.32
CA SER A 267 -3.92 -6.35 6.18
C SER A 267 -2.90 -5.80 5.19
N GLN A 268 -3.36 -5.39 3.99
CA GLN A 268 -2.53 -4.59 3.10
C GLN A 268 -2.59 -3.15 3.58
N ALA A 269 -1.46 -2.63 4.03
CA ALA A 269 -1.31 -1.21 4.36
C ALA A 269 -0.74 -0.39 3.18
N GLY A 270 -0.49 -1.02 2.03
CA GLY A 270 0.06 -0.39 0.81
C GLY A 270 -0.60 -0.96 -0.45
N TYR A 271 -0.35 -0.31 -1.58
CA TYR A 271 -1.03 -0.58 -2.85
C TYR A 271 -0.44 -1.78 -3.60
N LEU A 272 0.86 -2.04 -3.38
CA LEU A 272 1.57 -3.17 -3.97
C LEU A 272 1.25 -4.50 -3.26
N THR A 273 1.13 -5.57 -4.04
CA THR A 273 1.04 -6.94 -3.53
C THR A 273 2.38 -7.44 -2.98
N GLN A 274 2.35 -8.54 -2.21
CA GLN A 274 3.57 -9.18 -1.70
C GLN A 274 4.56 -9.54 -2.83
N MET A 275 4.03 -10.09 -3.94
CA MET A 275 4.82 -10.51 -5.09
C MET A 275 5.41 -9.31 -5.84
N GLU A 276 4.64 -8.22 -5.95
CA GLU A 276 5.12 -6.96 -6.52
C GLU A 276 6.25 -6.34 -5.69
N TRP A 277 6.13 -6.33 -4.35
CA TRP A 277 7.23 -5.90 -3.47
C TRP A 277 8.48 -6.76 -3.64
N GLY A 278 8.32 -8.09 -3.66
CA GLY A 278 9.42 -9.02 -3.88
C GLY A 278 10.13 -8.75 -5.21
N TYR A 279 9.37 -8.64 -6.30
CA TYR A 279 9.91 -8.36 -7.63
C TYR A 279 10.59 -6.98 -7.71
N ALA A 280 9.96 -5.94 -7.19
CA ALA A 280 10.51 -4.58 -7.21
C ALA A 280 11.84 -4.49 -6.44
N LEU A 281 11.94 -5.16 -5.28
CA LEU A 281 13.19 -5.23 -4.54
C LEU A 281 14.27 -6.05 -5.28
N ALA A 282 13.89 -7.09 -6.01
CA ALA A 282 14.82 -7.86 -6.85
C ALA A 282 15.37 -7.00 -7.99
N LEU A 283 14.49 -6.23 -8.64
CA LEU A 283 14.87 -5.27 -9.68
C LEU A 283 15.80 -4.18 -9.14
N PHE A 284 15.52 -3.66 -7.94
CA PHE A 284 16.38 -2.71 -7.25
C PHE A 284 17.78 -3.27 -6.97
N ALA A 285 17.85 -4.52 -6.48
CA ALA A 285 19.11 -5.21 -6.25
C ALA A 285 19.89 -5.40 -7.57
N TYR A 286 19.20 -5.80 -8.65
CA TYR A 286 19.78 -5.95 -9.98
C TYR A 286 20.40 -4.64 -10.51
N ILE A 287 19.66 -3.52 -10.45
CA ILE A 287 20.15 -2.20 -10.88
C ILE A 287 21.42 -1.81 -10.11
N ARG A 288 21.52 -2.21 -8.84
CA ARG A 288 22.65 -1.94 -7.94
C ARG A 288 23.80 -2.94 -8.08
N GLY A 289 23.67 -3.98 -8.92
CA GLY A 289 24.64 -5.06 -9.03
C GLY A 289 24.75 -5.91 -7.76
N GLU A 290 23.71 -5.96 -6.94
CA GLU A 290 23.67 -6.68 -5.68
C GLU A 290 23.07 -8.08 -5.86
N SER A 291 23.90 -9.12 -5.87
CA SER A 291 23.43 -10.51 -5.96
C SER A 291 22.92 -11.07 -4.63
N GLN A 292 23.59 -10.73 -3.52
CA GLN A 292 23.21 -11.17 -2.17
C GLN A 292 23.23 -10.00 -1.19
N PRO A 293 22.32 -9.02 -1.36
CA PRO A 293 22.31 -7.85 -0.51
C PRO A 293 22.07 -8.21 0.96
N PHE A 294 22.87 -7.63 1.86
CA PHE A 294 22.74 -7.85 3.30
C PHE A 294 21.32 -7.49 3.81
N TRP A 295 20.72 -6.43 3.27
CA TRP A 295 19.40 -5.94 3.65
C TRP A 295 18.26 -6.94 3.37
N ALA A 296 18.41 -7.85 2.41
CA ALA A 296 17.39 -8.86 2.11
C ALA A 296 17.19 -9.88 3.26
N ASN A 297 18.13 -9.96 4.21
CA ASN A 297 17.96 -10.76 5.42
C ASN A 297 16.95 -10.16 6.41
N HIS A 298 16.50 -8.92 6.17
CA HIS A 298 15.53 -8.23 7.00
C HIS A 298 14.12 -8.21 6.40
N LEU A 299 13.92 -8.82 5.22
CA LEU A 299 12.59 -9.01 4.64
C LEU A 299 11.82 -10.09 5.40
N CYS A 300 10.50 -9.93 5.49
CA CYS A 300 9.63 -10.99 5.97
C CYS A 300 9.66 -12.19 5.01
N ASP A 301 9.42 -13.39 5.53
CA ASP A 301 9.70 -14.65 4.81
C ASP A 301 9.04 -14.72 3.44
N ASN A 302 7.81 -14.23 3.31
CA ASN A 302 7.09 -14.34 2.06
C ASN A 302 7.59 -13.34 1.00
N VAL A 303 7.81 -12.08 1.37
CA VAL A 303 8.43 -11.10 0.45
C VAL A 303 9.85 -11.56 0.08
N LYS A 304 10.59 -12.16 1.01
CA LYS A 304 11.92 -12.71 0.76
C LYS A 304 11.88 -13.85 -0.27
N ALA A 305 10.88 -14.72 -0.22
CA ALA A 305 10.70 -15.79 -1.20
C ALA A 305 10.46 -15.21 -2.60
N ASP A 306 9.55 -14.24 -2.74
CA ASP A 306 9.27 -13.57 -4.02
C ASP A 306 10.47 -12.76 -4.53
N PHE A 307 11.24 -12.14 -3.63
CA PHE A 307 12.50 -11.46 -3.95
C PHE A 307 13.52 -12.43 -4.55
N ILE A 308 13.75 -13.59 -3.93
CA ILE A 308 14.69 -14.60 -4.44
C ILE A 308 14.22 -15.12 -5.81
N GLN A 309 12.92 -15.40 -5.95
CA GLN A 309 12.33 -15.80 -7.23
C GLN A 309 12.54 -14.72 -8.30
N GLY A 310 12.31 -13.45 -7.96
CA GLY A 310 12.57 -12.30 -8.83
C GLY A 310 14.04 -12.18 -9.25
N GLN A 311 14.99 -12.39 -8.33
CA GLN A 311 16.42 -12.38 -8.66
C GLN A 311 16.79 -13.50 -9.64
N ASN A 312 16.29 -14.71 -9.41
CA ASN A 312 16.51 -15.85 -10.30
C ASN A 312 15.93 -15.58 -11.70
N PHE A 313 14.70 -15.07 -11.76
CA PHE A 313 14.06 -14.71 -13.01
C PHE A 313 14.87 -13.66 -13.78
N ILE A 314 15.27 -12.56 -13.12
CA ILE A 314 16.06 -11.49 -13.75
C ILE A 314 17.40 -12.03 -14.29
N ALA A 315 18.12 -12.82 -13.48
CA ALA A 315 19.42 -13.37 -13.89
C ALA A 315 19.33 -14.32 -15.09
N ASN A 316 18.20 -15.00 -15.28
CA ASN A 316 17.98 -15.92 -16.39
C ASN A 316 17.38 -15.27 -17.64
N ASN A 317 16.94 -14.01 -17.55
CA ASN A 317 16.20 -13.33 -18.61
C ASN A 317 16.62 -11.85 -18.76
N GLU A 318 17.91 -11.52 -18.56
CA GLU A 318 18.41 -10.15 -18.58
C GLU A 318 18.03 -9.40 -19.87
N GLU A 319 17.88 -10.11 -20.99
CA GLU A 319 17.55 -9.54 -22.30
C GLU A 319 16.14 -8.97 -22.42
N ILE A 320 15.22 -9.35 -21.52
CA ILE A 320 13.83 -8.82 -21.51
C ILE A 320 13.57 -7.82 -20.39
N ILE A 321 14.58 -7.51 -19.56
CA ILE A 321 14.50 -6.53 -18.47
C ILE A 321 14.76 -5.13 -19.03
N LEU A 322 13.92 -4.16 -18.69
CA LEU A 322 13.90 -2.83 -19.31
C LEU A 322 14.85 -1.80 -18.66
N VAL A 323 15.43 -2.06 -17.48
CA VAL A 323 16.16 -1.06 -16.65
C VAL A 323 17.69 -1.10 -16.74
#